data_AF-A0A2N4T3R4-F1
#
_entry.id   AF-A0A2N4T3R4-F1
#
_cell.length_a   1.000
_cell.length_b   1.000
_cell.length_c   1.000
_cell.angle_alpha   90.00
_cell.angle_beta   90.00
_cell.angle_gamma   90.00
#
_symmetry.space_group_name_H-M   'P 1'
#
loop_
_entity.id
_entity.type
_entity.pdbx_description
1 polymer ?
#
loop_
_entity_poly.entity_id
_entity_poly.type
_entity_poly.pdbx_seq_one_letter_code
_entity_poly.pdbx_strand_id
1 'polypeptide(L)'
;MSTPRVPPRPKQATRLSRTGETLLTHARRAWPGIRREVLPALLVFWANLVACGLAFAALESDDDWFLGLYWSAVTGSTTGYGDVLPQSTAATVLTIYAIASSWLLNLVVATLLIKNVIPEPHLFTDAEQRHGQAHDAVQTAHARYQTAMLEQLCRHRTGADPHTDPAYRQLRDAEERLHEAEAALHDEQHERGEARAPGVH
;
A
#
# COMPACT_ATOMS: atom_id res chain seq x y z
N MET A 1 -36.25 37.66 -46.94
CA MET A 1 -34.96 36.98 -46.65
C MET A 1 -34.90 36.72 -45.16
N SER A 2 -35.21 35.50 -44.74
CA SER A 2 -35.27 35.11 -43.33
C SER A 2 -34.11 34.18 -43.04
N THR A 3 -33.16 34.63 -42.23
CA THR A 3 -31.98 33.84 -41.83
C THR A 3 -32.40 32.68 -40.92
N PRO A 4 -31.92 31.44 -41.15
CA PRO A 4 -32.27 30.32 -40.30
C PRO A 4 -31.60 30.46 -38.92
N ARG A 5 -32.39 30.39 -37.84
CA ARG A 5 -31.89 30.34 -36.46
C ARG A 5 -31.22 28.99 -36.22
N VAL A 6 -29.92 29.00 -36.00
CA VAL A 6 -29.17 27.84 -35.53
C VAL A 6 -29.53 27.60 -34.06
N PRO A 7 -30.03 26.41 -33.68
CA PRO A 7 -30.35 26.10 -32.29
C PRO A 7 -29.06 26.06 -31.44
N PRO A 8 -29.11 26.49 -30.16
CA PRO A 8 -27.95 26.48 -29.29
C PRO A 8 -27.43 25.06 -29.09
N ARG A 9 -26.12 24.85 -29.28
CA ARG A 9 -25.47 23.56 -29.05
C ARG A 9 -25.70 23.12 -27.60
N PRO A 10 -26.13 21.86 -27.36
CA PRO A 10 -26.25 21.33 -26.00
C PRO A 10 -24.88 21.38 -25.32
N LYS A 11 -24.85 21.90 -24.09
CA LYS A 11 -23.64 21.91 -23.24
C LYS A 11 -23.18 20.46 -23.11
N GLN A 12 -22.02 20.14 -23.68
CA GLN A 12 -21.40 18.83 -23.54
C GLN A 12 -21.17 18.60 -22.04
N ALA A 13 -21.95 17.71 -21.44
CA ALA A 13 -21.70 17.25 -20.10
C ALA A 13 -20.28 16.69 -20.10
N THR A 14 -19.43 17.25 -19.24
CA THR A 14 -18.02 16.88 -19.11
C THR A 14 -17.96 15.41 -18.68
N ARG A 15 -17.90 14.51 -19.67
CA ARG A 15 -17.71 13.09 -19.43
C ARG A 15 -16.33 12.97 -18.82
N LEU A 16 -16.29 12.68 -17.52
CA LEU A 16 -15.05 12.33 -16.84
C LEU A 16 -14.39 11.21 -17.65
N SER A 17 -13.07 11.28 -17.81
CA SER A 17 -12.34 10.18 -18.43
C SER A 17 -12.64 8.88 -17.67
N ARG A 18 -12.58 7.73 -18.35
CA ARG A 18 -12.84 6.41 -17.76
C ARG A 18 -12.09 6.18 -16.44
N THR A 19 -10.92 6.81 -16.30
CA THR A 19 -10.07 6.82 -15.10
C THR A 19 -10.62 7.67 -13.95
N GLY A 20 -11.33 8.76 -14.23
CA GLY A 20 -11.98 9.59 -13.21
C GLY A 20 -13.20 8.90 -12.59
N GLU A 21 -13.95 8.14 -13.39
CA GLU A 21 -15.11 7.38 -12.91
C GLU A 21 -14.68 6.26 -11.94
N THR A 22 -13.56 5.57 -12.20
CA THR A 22 -13.04 4.54 -11.29
C THR A 22 -12.49 5.12 -9.98
N LEU A 23 -11.77 6.24 -10.02
CA LEU A 23 -11.26 6.88 -8.79
C LEU A 23 -12.40 7.37 -7.89
N LEU A 24 -13.48 7.91 -8.47
CA LEU A 24 -14.63 8.39 -7.70
C LEU A 24 -15.43 7.25 -7.07
N THR A 25 -15.55 6.09 -7.73
CA THR A 25 -16.21 4.92 -7.14
C THR A 25 -15.39 4.34 -5.99
N HIS A 26 -14.06 4.27 -6.12
CA HIS A 26 -13.18 3.86 -5.01
C HIS A 26 -13.24 4.84 -3.83
N ALA A 27 -13.15 6.15 -4.09
CA ALA A 27 -13.23 7.18 -3.05
C ALA A 27 -14.59 7.15 -2.32
N ARG A 28 -15.69 6.99 -3.07
CA ARG A 28 -17.04 6.86 -2.47
C ARG A 28 -17.20 5.61 -1.62
N ARG A 29 -16.55 4.50 -1.99
CA ARG A 29 -16.62 3.25 -1.25
C ARG A 29 -15.81 3.29 0.05
N ALA A 30 -14.65 3.94 0.04
CA ALA A 30 -13.80 4.14 1.22
C ALA A 30 -14.39 5.14 2.23
N TRP A 31 -15.18 6.11 1.74
CA TRP A 31 -15.68 7.24 2.54
C TRP A 31 -16.42 6.88 3.85
N PRO A 32 -17.33 5.89 3.92
CA PRO A 32 -18.02 5.54 5.16
C PRO A 32 -17.09 5.01 6.24
N GLY A 33 -16.10 4.20 5.84
CA GLY A 33 -15.10 3.64 6.75
C GLY A 33 -14.14 4.70 7.27
N ILE A 34 -13.64 5.57 6.38
CA ILE A 34 -12.85 6.76 6.75
C ILE A 34 -13.62 7.61 7.76
N ARG A 35 -14.89 7.93 7.48
CA ARG A 35 -15.70 8.78 8.34
C ARG A 35 -15.96 8.18 9.72
N ARG A 36 -16.22 6.87 9.79
CA ARG A 36 -16.62 6.20 11.03
C ARG A 36 -15.44 5.85 11.93
N GLU A 37 -14.27 5.59 11.36
CA GLU A 37 -13.16 4.98 12.10
C GLU A 37 -11.89 5.84 12.07
N VAL A 38 -11.51 6.37 10.90
CA VAL A 38 -10.30 7.18 10.77
C VAL A 38 -10.48 8.57 11.38
N LEU A 39 -11.62 9.24 11.13
CA LEU A 39 -11.89 10.56 11.70
C LEU A 39 -11.84 10.59 13.24
N PRO A 40 -12.54 9.71 13.99
CA PRO A 40 -12.44 9.74 15.45
C PRO A 40 -11.02 9.41 15.93
N ALA A 41 -10.29 8.49 15.28
CA ALA A 41 -8.90 8.21 15.63
C ALA A 41 -7.98 9.42 15.43
N LEU A 42 -8.15 10.16 14.32
CA LEU A 42 -7.47 11.42 14.07
C LEU A 42 -7.82 12.48 15.11
N LEU A 43 -9.10 12.59 15.50
CA LEU A 43 -9.53 13.52 16.55
C LEU A 43 -8.88 13.18 17.90
N VAL A 44 -8.79 11.90 18.27
CA VAL A 44 -8.09 11.46 19.48
C VAL A 44 -6.60 11.78 19.41
N PHE A 45 -5.96 11.57 18.26
CA PHE A 45 -4.55 11.94 18.06
C PHE A 45 -4.31 13.45 18.26
N TRP A 46 -5.11 14.30 17.62
CA TRP A 46 -4.99 15.75 17.79
C TRP A 46 -5.33 16.21 19.21
N ALA A 47 -6.35 15.60 19.84
CA ALA A 47 -6.70 15.88 21.23
C ALA A 47 -5.56 15.50 22.19
N ASN A 48 -4.86 14.38 21.94
CA ASN A 48 -3.68 13.97 22.71
C ASN A 48 -2.55 15.00 22.58
N LEU A 49 -2.26 15.49 21.38
CA LEU A 49 -1.24 16.55 21.18
C LEU A 49 -1.60 17.82 21.94
N VAL A 50 -2.84 18.30 21.78
CA VAL A 50 -3.31 19.51 22.49
C VAL A 50 -3.25 19.32 24.00
N ALA A 51 -3.70 18.17 24.52
CA ALA A 51 -3.66 17.88 25.96
C ALA A 51 -2.22 17.86 26.49
N CYS A 52 -1.29 17.20 25.79
CA CYS A 52 0.12 17.16 26.18
C CYS A 52 0.75 18.57 26.11
N GLY A 53 0.45 19.36 25.08
CA GLY A 53 0.97 20.72 24.93
C GLY A 53 0.48 21.67 26.00
N LEU A 54 -0.81 21.61 26.35
CA LEU A 54 -1.37 22.40 27.45
C LEU A 54 -0.80 21.95 28.81
N ALA A 55 -0.64 20.65 29.02
CA ALA A 55 -0.01 20.12 30.24
C ALA A 55 1.45 20.57 30.36
N PHE A 56 2.20 20.60 29.26
CA PHE A 56 3.57 21.08 29.25
C PHE A 56 3.64 22.59 29.52
N ALA A 57 2.75 23.38 28.90
CA ALA A 57 2.68 24.82 29.12
C ALA A 57 2.46 25.18 30.60
N ALA A 58 1.56 24.44 31.26
CA ALA A 58 1.26 24.61 32.68
C ALA A 58 2.39 24.15 33.63
N LEU A 59 3.30 23.28 33.16
CA LEU A 59 4.39 22.74 33.98
C LEU A 59 5.72 23.49 33.80
N GLU A 60 6.01 23.99 32.59
CA GLU A 60 7.35 24.47 32.21
C GLU A 60 7.38 25.82 31.50
N SER A 61 6.25 26.29 30.96
CA SER A 61 6.25 27.42 30.00
C SER A 61 5.56 28.67 30.52
N ASP A 62 5.37 28.83 31.83
CA ASP A 62 4.68 29.98 32.44
C ASP A 62 3.33 30.30 31.74
N ASP A 63 2.55 29.26 31.42
CA ASP A 63 1.28 29.34 30.69
C ASP A 63 1.37 29.83 29.23
N ASP A 64 2.56 29.83 28.62
CA ASP A 64 2.71 29.98 27.17
C ASP A 64 2.25 28.71 26.43
N TRP A 65 0.95 28.66 26.22
CA TRP A 65 0.22 27.66 25.46
C TRP A 65 0.72 27.52 24.01
N PHE A 66 1.23 28.57 23.36
CA PHE A 66 1.77 28.43 22.01
C PHE A 66 3.07 27.65 22.02
N LEU A 67 3.95 27.94 22.99
CA LEU A 67 5.20 27.20 23.16
C LEU A 67 4.95 25.74 23.53
N GLY A 68 3.99 25.48 24.42
CA GLY A 68 3.59 24.11 24.79
C GLY A 68 2.99 23.32 23.62
N LEU A 69 2.12 23.93 22.81
CA LEU A 69 1.58 23.30 21.61
C LEU A 69 2.67 23.01 20.57
N TYR A 70 3.58 23.96 20.34
CA TYR A 70 4.76 23.77 19.49
C TYR A 70 5.60 22.58 19.99
N TRP A 71 5.93 22.55 21.27
CA TRP A 71 6.68 21.46 21.89
C TRP A 71 5.98 20.10 21.68
N SER A 72 4.67 20.03 21.91
CA SER A 72 3.90 18.80 21.74
C SER A 72 3.85 18.33 20.28
N ALA A 73 3.75 19.26 19.32
CA ALA A 73 3.73 18.94 17.89
C ALA A 73 5.08 18.40 17.42
N VAL A 74 6.18 19.05 17.79
CA VAL A 74 7.56 18.66 17.42
C VAL A 74 7.98 17.36 18.10
N THR A 75 7.58 17.16 19.36
CA THR A 75 7.84 15.92 20.10
C THR A 75 6.99 14.78 19.58
N GLY A 76 5.68 15.01 19.38
CA GLY A 76 4.73 14.02 18.89
C GLY A 76 4.95 13.62 17.44
N SER A 77 5.49 14.52 16.60
CA SER A 77 5.94 14.20 15.24
C SER A 77 7.28 13.48 15.20
N THR A 78 7.93 13.26 16.35
CA THR A 78 9.28 12.69 16.49
C THR A 78 10.38 13.51 15.80
N THR A 79 10.11 14.78 15.48
CA THR A 79 11.11 15.69 14.89
C THR A 79 12.14 16.13 15.92
N GLY A 80 11.68 16.51 17.12
CA GLY A 80 12.55 16.76 18.29
C GLY A 80 13.69 17.74 18.04
N TYR A 81 13.40 19.01 17.73
CA TYR A 81 14.44 20.02 17.48
C TYR A 81 15.38 20.26 18.68
N GLY A 82 14.92 19.99 19.91
CA GLY A 82 15.72 20.12 21.12
C GLY A 82 15.92 21.55 21.63
N ASP A 83 15.16 22.50 21.08
CA ASP A 83 15.11 23.91 21.49
C ASP A 83 14.29 24.13 22.76
N VAL A 84 13.26 23.30 22.99
CA VAL A 84 12.46 23.28 24.21
C VAL A 84 12.59 21.91 24.88
N LEU A 85 13.13 21.90 26.10
CA LEU A 85 13.44 20.68 26.84
C LEU A 85 12.81 20.72 28.24
N PRO A 86 12.21 19.61 28.71
CA PRO A 86 11.68 19.54 30.08
C PRO A 86 12.80 19.71 31.10
N GLN A 87 12.62 20.61 32.09
CA GLN A 87 13.59 20.80 33.18
C GLN A 87 13.18 20.05 34.45
N SER A 88 11.88 19.90 34.69
CA SER A 88 11.30 19.21 35.84
C SER A 88 11.11 17.72 35.60
N THR A 89 11.12 16.96 36.69
CA THR A 89 10.78 15.53 36.67
C THR A 89 9.38 15.28 36.13
N ALA A 90 8.41 16.15 36.46
CA ALA A 90 7.03 16.01 35.99
C ALA A 90 6.93 16.17 34.47
N ALA A 91 7.56 17.20 33.91
CA ALA A 91 7.61 17.42 32.47
C ALA A 91 8.39 16.32 31.74
N THR A 92 9.42 15.74 32.39
CA THR A 92 10.15 14.59 31.85
C THR A 92 9.24 13.37 31.71
N VAL A 93 8.45 13.04 32.74
CA VAL A 93 7.47 11.93 32.68
C VAL A 93 6.41 12.21 31.61
N LEU A 94 5.92 13.45 31.53
CA LEU A 94 5.00 13.88 30.47
C LEU A 94 5.60 13.69 29.08
N THR A 95 6.89 13.99 28.90
CA THR A 95 7.61 13.81 27.62
C THR A 95 7.62 12.34 27.21
N ILE A 96 7.96 11.43 28.13
CA ILE A 96 7.95 9.98 27.87
C ILE A 96 6.54 9.53 27.47
N TYR A 97 5.52 9.98 28.20
CA TYR A 97 4.13 9.69 27.87
C TYR A 97 3.75 10.22 26.49
N ALA A 98 4.05 11.48 26.18
CA ALA A 98 3.70 12.14 24.92
C ALA A 98 4.32 11.44 23.71
N ILE A 99 5.58 11.00 23.82
CA ILE A 99 6.25 10.22 22.78
C ILE A 99 5.57 8.86 22.60
N ALA A 100 5.38 8.10 23.70
CA ALA A 100 4.80 6.76 23.64
C ALA A 100 3.36 6.76 23.13
N SER A 101 2.52 7.69 23.60
CA SER A 101 1.12 7.81 23.20
C SER A 101 1.00 8.28 21.75
N SER A 102 1.78 9.27 21.32
CA SER A 102 1.76 9.77 19.94
C SER A 102 2.18 8.69 18.95
N TRP A 103 3.22 7.91 19.28
CA TRP A 103 3.69 6.82 18.43
C TRP A 103 2.64 5.72 18.28
N LEU A 104 2.03 5.29 19.40
CA LEU A 104 0.96 4.29 19.38
C LEU A 104 -0.26 4.75 18.59
N LEU A 105 -0.71 5.99 18.80
CA LEU A 105 -1.87 6.55 18.09
C LEU A 105 -1.60 6.69 16.59
N ASN A 106 -0.37 7.05 16.19
CA ASN A 106 0.02 7.12 14.78
C ASN A 106 -0.09 5.74 14.11
N LEU A 107 0.39 4.66 14.75
CA LEU A 107 0.23 3.30 14.25
C LEU A 107 -1.24 2.88 14.08
N VAL A 108 -2.10 3.26 15.03
CA VAL A 108 -3.54 3.00 14.94
C VAL A 108 -4.14 3.74 13.74
N VAL A 109 -3.86 5.04 13.60
CA VAL A 109 -4.35 5.85 12.47
C VAL A 109 -3.86 5.28 11.14
N ALA A 110 -2.57 4.93 11.02
CA ALA A 110 -1.99 4.35 9.82
C ALA A 110 -2.66 3.02 9.45
N THR A 111 -2.88 2.14 10.42
CA THR A 111 -3.56 0.84 10.20
C THR A 111 -5.01 1.04 9.74
N LEU A 112 -5.74 1.98 10.35
CA LEU A 112 -7.11 2.30 9.95
C LEU A 112 -7.17 2.95 8.57
N LEU A 113 -6.19 3.78 8.21
CA LEU A 113 -6.07 4.34 6.87
C LEU A 113 -5.86 3.22 5.84
N ILE A 114 -4.88 2.35 6.06
CA ILE A 114 -4.59 1.21 5.19
C ILE A 114 -5.84 0.34 4.97
N LYS A 115 -6.53 -0.03 6.06
CA LYS A 115 -7.75 -0.85 5.99
C LYS A 115 -8.86 -0.20 5.16
N ASN A 116 -9.03 1.12 5.25
CA ASN A 116 -10.12 1.81 4.58
C ASN A 116 -9.76 2.33 3.18
N VAL A 117 -8.47 2.48 2.87
CA VAL A 117 -7.96 2.97 1.58
C VAL A 117 -7.61 1.83 0.65
N ILE A 118 -7.02 0.74 1.15
CA ILE A 118 -6.69 -0.42 0.32
C ILE A 118 -8.00 -1.16 0.01
N PRO A 119 -8.39 -1.27 -1.27
CA PRO A 119 -9.48 -2.12 -1.67
C PRO A 119 -9.16 -3.57 -1.26
N GLU A 120 -10.13 -4.22 -0.61
CA GLU A 120 -10.08 -5.62 -0.22
C GLU A 120 -9.38 -6.51 -1.28
N PRO A 121 -8.32 -7.25 -0.94
CA PRO A 121 -7.58 -8.08 -1.91
C PRO A 121 -8.41 -9.24 -2.46
N HIS A 122 -9.56 -9.55 -1.86
CA HIS A 122 -10.52 -10.51 -2.40
C HIS A 122 -11.43 -9.91 -3.49
N LEU A 123 -11.22 -8.65 -3.88
CA LEU A 123 -11.96 -7.97 -4.94
C LEU A 123 -11.31 -8.11 -6.33
N PHE A 124 -10.20 -8.85 -6.45
CA PHE A 124 -9.78 -9.35 -7.74
C PHE A 124 -10.84 -10.35 -8.20
N THR A 125 -11.41 -10.12 -9.37
CA THR A 125 -12.29 -11.11 -10.00
C THR A 125 -11.58 -12.46 -10.09
N ASP A 126 -12.30 -13.59 -10.10
CA ASP A 126 -11.67 -14.92 -10.21
C ASP A 126 -10.69 -15.02 -11.40
N ALA A 127 -10.89 -14.22 -12.45
CA ALA A 127 -10.00 -14.09 -13.60
C ALA A 127 -8.74 -13.24 -13.34
N GLU A 128 -8.79 -12.26 -12.45
CA GLU A 128 -7.63 -11.50 -12.00
C GLU A 128 -6.81 -12.26 -10.95
N GLN A 129 -7.48 -13.04 -10.09
CA GLN A 129 -6.82 -13.91 -9.11
C GLN A 129 -6.04 -15.04 -9.80
N ARG A 130 -6.67 -15.75 -10.75
CA ARG A 130 -5.98 -16.78 -11.53
C ARG A 130 -4.77 -16.22 -12.30
N HIS A 131 -4.92 -15.01 -12.85
CA HIS A 131 -3.82 -14.32 -13.51
C HIS A 131 -2.66 -13.99 -12.56
N GLY A 132 -2.95 -13.47 -11.37
CA GLY A 132 -1.94 -13.24 -10.33
C GLY A 132 -1.25 -14.54 -9.91
N GLN A 133 -2.01 -15.62 -9.73
CA GLN A 133 -1.49 -16.94 -9.39
C GLN A 133 -0.59 -17.52 -10.49
N ALA A 134 -0.95 -17.34 -11.76
CA ALA A 134 -0.15 -17.81 -12.89
C ALA A 134 1.17 -17.03 -12.99
N HIS A 135 1.16 -15.71 -12.80
CA HIS A 135 2.39 -14.91 -12.72
C HIS A 135 3.27 -15.30 -11.53
N ASP A 136 2.69 -15.48 -10.33
CA ASP A 136 3.44 -15.90 -9.14
C ASP A 136 4.02 -17.31 -9.31
N ALA A 137 3.31 -18.22 -9.97
CA ALA A 137 3.78 -19.57 -10.27
C ALA A 137 5.02 -19.54 -11.18
N VAL A 138 5.00 -18.71 -12.24
CA VAL A 138 6.16 -18.52 -13.13
C VAL A 138 7.34 -17.93 -12.37
N GLN A 139 7.13 -16.87 -11.57
CA GLN A 139 8.21 -16.26 -10.78
C GLN A 139 8.84 -17.26 -9.79
N THR A 140 7.99 -18.04 -9.12
CA THR A 140 8.44 -19.07 -8.17
C THR A 140 9.21 -20.19 -8.87
N ALA A 141 8.74 -20.63 -10.04
CA ALA A 141 9.43 -21.65 -10.83
C ALA A 141 10.79 -21.13 -11.34
N HIS A 142 10.84 -19.88 -11.79
CA HIS A 142 12.08 -19.24 -12.25
C HIS A 142 13.12 -19.14 -11.13
N ALA A 143 12.70 -18.74 -9.92
CA ALA A 143 13.59 -18.71 -8.76
C ALA A 143 14.15 -20.10 -8.43
N ARG A 144 13.32 -21.15 -8.48
CA ARG A 144 13.75 -22.54 -8.25
C ARG A 144 14.75 -23.00 -9.31
N TYR A 145 14.47 -22.72 -10.58
CA TYR A 145 15.38 -23.03 -11.68
C TYR A 145 16.74 -22.35 -11.52
N GLN A 146 16.75 -21.05 -11.21
CA GLN A 146 18.00 -20.31 -10.95
C GLN A 146 18.80 -20.92 -9.80
N THR A 147 18.15 -21.28 -8.68
CA THR A 147 18.85 -21.91 -7.56
C THR A 147 19.43 -23.28 -7.92
N ALA A 148 18.67 -24.12 -8.62
CA ALA A 148 19.17 -25.43 -9.06
C ALA A 148 20.32 -25.28 -10.07
N MET A 149 20.25 -24.27 -10.94
CA MET A 149 21.28 -24.00 -11.94
C MET A 149 22.58 -23.54 -11.29
N LEU A 150 22.50 -22.65 -10.30
CA LEU A 150 23.65 -22.23 -9.51
C LEU A 150 24.29 -23.42 -8.78
N GLU A 151 23.48 -24.32 -8.22
CA GLU A 151 23.99 -25.53 -7.56
C GLU A 151 24.74 -26.44 -8.54
N GLN A 152 24.21 -26.66 -9.74
CA GLN A 152 24.91 -27.42 -10.78
C GLN A 152 26.21 -26.75 -11.20
N LEU A 153 26.23 -25.42 -11.43
CA LEU A 153 27.45 -24.70 -11.82
C LEU A 153 28.54 -24.79 -10.74
N CYS A 154 28.16 -24.66 -9.46
CA CYS A 154 29.07 -24.85 -8.33
C CYS A 154 29.66 -26.26 -8.29
N ARG A 155 28.85 -27.30 -8.60
CA ARG A 155 29.31 -28.69 -8.57
C ARG A 155 30.10 -29.13 -9.80
N HIS A 156 29.80 -28.59 -10.97
CA HIS A 156 30.60 -28.86 -12.17
C HIS A 156 32.05 -28.40 -11.96
N ARG A 157 32.27 -27.31 -11.23
CA ARG A 157 33.61 -26.87 -10.81
C ARG A 157 34.34 -27.90 -9.94
N THR A 158 33.63 -28.74 -9.18
CA THR A 158 34.19 -29.78 -8.29
C THR A 158 34.34 -31.16 -8.95
N GLY A 159 33.97 -31.33 -10.23
CA GLY A 159 34.26 -32.54 -11.01
C GLY A 159 33.31 -33.73 -10.80
N ALA A 160 32.10 -33.51 -10.29
CA ALA A 160 31.08 -34.55 -10.16
C ALA A 160 30.42 -34.91 -11.52
N ASP A 161 30.08 -36.18 -11.73
CA ASP A 161 29.39 -36.68 -12.93
C ASP A 161 27.94 -36.16 -13.00
N PRO A 162 27.53 -35.44 -14.07
CA PRO A 162 26.24 -34.77 -14.13
C PRO A 162 25.01 -35.68 -14.23
N HIS A 163 25.10 -36.89 -14.77
CA HIS A 163 23.89 -37.64 -15.16
C HIS A 163 23.38 -38.63 -14.10
N THR A 164 24.16 -38.95 -13.07
CA THR A 164 23.75 -39.82 -11.95
C THR A 164 23.42 -39.04 -10.67
N ASP A 165 23.62 -37.72 -10.68
CA ASP A 165 23.50 -36.86 -9.49
C ASP A 165 22.04 -36.47 -9.20
N PRO A 166 21.54 -36.60 -7.95
CA PRO A 166 20.26 -36.04 -7.52
C PRO A 166 20.05 -34.55 -7.85
N ALA A 167 21.10 -33.74 -7.93
CA ALA A 167 20.98 -32.32 -8.31
C ALA A 167 20.61 -32.12 -9.78
N TYR A 168 20.99 -33.04 -10.68
CA TYR A 168 20.54 -32.98 -12.08
C TYR A 168 19.05 -33.26 -12.22
N ARG A 169 18.53 -34.19 -11.42
CA ARG A 169 17.08 -34.41 -11.33
C ARG A 169 16.37 -33.18 -10.80
N GLN A 170 16.90 -32.53 -9.76
CA GLN A 170 16.31 -31.29 -9.24
C GLN A 170 16.28 -30.14 -10.24
N LEU A 171 17.33 -29.97 -11.04
CA LEU A 171 17.36 -28.96 -12.11
C LEU A 171 16.31 -29.26 -13.18
N ARG A 172 16.27 -30.50 -13.65
CA ARG A 172 15.28 -30.95 -14.64
C ARG A 172 13.84 -30.79 -14.13
N ASP A 173 13.57 -31.17 -12.88
CA ASP A 173 12.27 -30.98 -12.24
C ASP A 173 11.90 -29.49 -12.11
N ALA A 174 12.89 -28.62 -11.89
CA ALA A 174 12.67 -27.17 -11.83
C ALA A 174 12.40 -26.57 -13.21
N GLU A 175 13.09 -27.05 -14.25
CA GLU A 175 12.90 -26.67 -15.65
C GLU A 175 11.52 -27.11 -16.16
N GLU A 176 11.13 -28.36 -15.91
CA GLU A 176 9.79 -28.87 -16.27
C GLU A 176 8.69 -28.04 -15.60
N ARG A 177 8.83 -27.71 -14.31
CA ARG A 177 7.87 -26.82 -13.61
C ARG A 177 7.83 -25.40 -14.15
N LEU A 178 8.96 -24.87 -14.63
CA LEU A 178 9.00 -23.55 -15.25
C LEU A 178 8.21 -23.57 -16.55
N HIS A 179 8.42 -24.58 -17.40
CA HIS A 179 7.68 -24.72 -18.64
C HIS A 179 6.19 -24.95 -18.42
N GLU A 180 5.80 -25.74 -17.42
CA GLU A 180 4.38 -25.91 -17.05
C GLU A 180 3.74 -24.59 -16.62
N ALA A 181 4.43 -23.79 -15.79
CA ALA A 181 3.94 -22.50 -15.35
C ALA A 181 3.83 -21.48 -16.51
N GLU A 182 4.82 -21.45 -17.41
CA GLU A 182 4.81 -20.60 -18.60
C GLU A 182 3.70 -21.00 -19.58
N ALA A 183 3.45 -22.31 -19.75
CA ALA A 183 2.37 -22.81 -20.59
C ALA A 183 0.99 -22.41 -20.03
N ALA A 184 0.78 -22.55 -18.71
CA ALA A 184 -0.46 -22.12 -18.05
C ALA A 184 -0.69 -20.60 -18.21
N LEU A 185 0.37 -19.80 -18.13
CA LEU A 185 0.29 -18.36 -18.37
C LEU A 185 -0.09 -18.03 -19.82
N HIS A 186 0.50 -18.74 -20.78
CA HIS A 186 0.21 -18.56 -22.21
C HIS A 186 -1.23 -18.91 -22.57
N ASP A 187 -1.77 -19.99 -21.99
CA ASP A 187 -3.16 -20.42 -22.21
C ASP A 187 -4.15 -19.34 -21.75
N GLU A 188 -3.92 -18.76 -20.56
CA GLU A 188 -4.73 -17.63 -20.07
C GLU A 188 -4.66 -16.39 -20.97
N GLN A 189 -3.49 -16.09 -21.53
CA GLN A 189 -3.34 -14.96 -22.46
C GLN A 189 -4.12 -15.21 -23.76
N HIS A 190 -4.16 -16.46 -24.24
CA HIS A 190 -4.90 -16.85 -25.43
C HIS A 190 -6.41 -16.72 -25.21
N GLU A 191 -6.93 -17.21 -24.08
CA GLU A 191 -8.34 -17.05 -23.70
C GLU A 191 -8.76 -15.57 -23.63
N ARG A 192 -7.90 -14.69 -23.10
CA ARG A 192 -8.15 -13.23 -23.10
C ARG A 192 -8.11 -12.62 -24.49
N GLY A 193 -7.23 -13.10 -25.37
CA GLY A 193 -7.10 -12.63 -26.74
C GLY A 193 -8.38 -12.86 -27.54
N GLU A 194 -9.01 -14.02 -27.36
CA GLU A 194 -10.29 -14.38 -27.99
C GLU A 194 -11.48 -13.65 -27.38
N ALA A 195 -11.53 -13.49 -26.05
CA ALA A 195 -12.60 -12.74 -25.37
C ALA A 195 -12.63 -11.24 -25.71
N ARG A 196 -11.51 -10.67 -26.17
CA ARG A 196 -11.39 -9.26 -26.56
C ARG A 196 -11.84 -8.95 -27.99
N ALA A 197 -12.30 -9.96 -28.74
CA ALA A 197 -12.83 -9.80 -30.09
C ALA A 197 -14.38 -9.82 -30.16
N PRO A 198 -15.13 -8.89 -29.54
CA PRO A 198 -16.52 -8.68 -29.92
C PRO A 198 -16.61 -7.69 -31.10
N GLY A 199 -16.90 -8.21 -32.29
CA GLY A 199 -17.64 -7.51 -33.34
C GLY A 199 -16.90 -6.44 -34.14
N VAL A 200 -16.10 -6.87 -35.12
CA VAL A 200 -15.95 -6.12 -36.38
C VAL A 200 -16.58 -6.96 -37.49
N HIS A 201 -17.90 -6.95 -37.55
CA HIS A 201 -18.68 -7.33 -38.73
C HIS A 201 -19.93 -6.48 -38.78
#